data_AF-A0A8S2TAM6-F1
#
_entry.id   AF-A0A8S2TAM6-F1
#
_cell.length_a   1.000
_cell.length_b   1.000
_cell.length_c   1.000
_cell.angle_alpha   90.00
_cell.angle_beta   90.00
_cell.angle_gamma   90.00
#
_symmetry.space_group_name_H-M   'P 1'
#
loop_
_entity.id
_entity.type
_entity.pdbx_description
1 polymer ?
#
loop_
_entity_poly.entity_id
_entity_poly.type
_entity_poly.pdbx_seq_one_letter_code
_entity_poly.pdbx_strand_id
1 'polypeptide(L)' 'TANECFNEDDIINIYPLIKQVPPKPSDAYQFFTTGQQKIQQGLLREGFELISEAHNLLNNVYGPMHPEISMCL' A
#
# COMPACT_ATOMS: atom_id res chain seq x y z
N THR A 1 -8.92 -7.72 37.94
CA THR A 1 -9.13 -8.63 36.81
C THR A 1 -7.80 -8.80 36.12
N ALA A 2 -7.22 -10.00 36.18
CA ALA A 2 -5.92 -10.27 35.56
C ALA A 2 -6.06 -10.10 34.04
N ASN A 3 -5.12 -9.37 33.44
CA ASN A 3 -5.03 -9.21 32.00
C ASN A 3 -4.47 -10.54 31.47
N GLU A 4 -5.34 -11.43 30.98
CA GLU A 4 -4.89 -12.68 30.36
C GLU A 4 -4.14 -12.34 29.07
N CYS A 5 -2.88 -12.76 28.99
CA CYS A 5 -2.11 -12.66 27.76
C CYS A 5 -2.63 -13.68 26.74
N PHE A 6 -2.55 -13.32 25.45
CA PHE A 6 -2.78 -14.26 24.34
C PHE A 6 -1.98 -15.55 24.55
N ASN A 7 -2.62 -16.68 24.29
CA ASN A 7 -2.00 -18.00 24.29
C ASN A 7 -2.11 -18.66 22.90
N GLU A 8 -1.54 -19.85 22.75
CA GLU A 8 -1.48 -20.53 21.45
C GLU A 8 -2.86 -20.91 20.90
N ASP A 9 -3.82 -21.24 21.77
CA ASP A 9 -5.18 -21.62 21.36
C ASP A 9 -5.96 -20.42 20.78
N ASP A 10 -5.51 -19.19 21.03
CA ASP A 10 -6.07 -17.97 20.45
C ASP A 10 -5.59 -17.71 19.00
N ILE A 11 -4.61 -18.48 18.50
CA ILE A 11 -4.02 -18.32 17.15
C ILE A 11 -4.68 -19.31 16.18
N ILE A 12 -5.43 -18.79 15.21
CA ILE A 12 -6.11 -19.60 14.18
C ILE A 12 -5.39 -19.46 12.83
N ASN A 13 -5.05 -20.58 12.21
CA ASN A 13 -4.54 -20.61 10.84
C ASN A 13 -5.68 -20.40 9.83
N ILE A 14 -5.71 -19.23 9.18
CA ILE A 14 -6.70 -18.88 8.17
C ILE A 14 -6.03 -18.87 6.78
N TYR A 15 -6.61 -19.59 5.83
CA TYR A 15 -6.20 -19.56 4.42
C TYR A 15 -7.29 -18.90 3.58
N PRO A 16 -7.16 -17.61 3.23
CA PRO A 16 -8.19 -16.93 2.47
C PRO A 16 -8.28 -17.48 1.04
N LEU A 17 -9.50 -17.81 0.61
CA LEU A 17 -9.79 -18.15 -0.79
C LEU A 17 -10.23 -16.89 -1.52
N ILE A 18 -9.38 -16.39 -2.42
CA ILE A 18 -9.68 -15.22 -3.25
C ILE A 18 -10.61 -15.64 -4.39
N LYS A 19 -11.84 -15.12 -4.41
CA LYS A 19 -12.85 -15.41 -5.44
C LYS A 19 -12.99 -14.31 -6.49
N GLN A 20 -12.48 -13.11 -6.21
CA GLN A 20 -12.58 -11.94 -7.09
C GLN A 20 -11.20 -11.34 -7.30
N VAL A 21 -11.01 -10.67 -8.44
CA VAL A 21 -9.75 -9.98 -8.76
C VAL A 21 -9.43 -8.98 -7.65
N PRO A 22 -8.18 -8.93 -7.15
CA PRO A 22 -7.77 -7.94 -6.17
C PRO A 22 -8.12 -6.53 -6.65
N PRO A 23 -8.60 -5.64 -5.75
CA PRO A 23 -8.87 -4.27 -6.13
C PRO A 23 -7.59 -3.66 -6.72
N LYS A 24 -7.70 -3.10 -7.93
CA LYS A 24 -6.60 -2.41 -8.59
C LYS A 24 -6.79 -0.90 -8.38
N PRO A 25 -5.96 -0.23 -7.56
CA PRO A 25 -6.09 1.20 -7.30
C PRO A 25 -5.54 1.99 -8.50
N SER A 26 -6.37 2.13 -9.54
CA SER A 26 -6.04 2.86 -10.78
C SER A 26 -5.43 4.23 -10.51
N ASP A 27 -6.01 4.94 -9.54
CA ASP A 27 -5.67 6.32 -9.23
C ASP A 27 -4.27 6.41 -8.59
N ALA A 28 -3.91 5.44 -7.75
CA ALA A 28 -2.57 5.35 -7.18
C ALA A 28 -1.51 5.14 -8.27
N TYR A 29 -1.76 4.26 -9.24
CA TYR A 29 -0.82 4.07 -10.36
C TYR A 29 -0.72 5.30 -11.25
N GLN A 30 -1.82 6.04 -11.44
CA GLN A 30 -1.81 7.30 -12.19
C GLN A 30 -0.96 8.36 -11.48
N PHE A 31 -1.13 8.54 -10.16
CA PHE A 31 -0.30 9.45 -9.38
C PHE A 31 1.18 9.04 -9.40
N PHE A 32 1.46 7.75 -9.25
CA PHE A 32 2.83 7.24 -9.32
C PHE A 32 3.49 7.52 -10.68
N THR A 33 2.80 7.19 -11.77
CA THR A 33 3.31 7.40 -13.14
C THR A 33 3.55 8.89 -13.42
N THR A 34 2.60 9.73 -13.02
CA THR A 34 2.71 11.19 -13.18
C THR A 34 3.85 11.75 -12.33
N GLY A 35 4.00 11.28 -11.09
CA GLY A 35 5.07 11.67 -10.19
C GLY A 35 6.46 11.34 -10.75
N GLN A 36 6.62 10.14 -11.33
CA GLN A 36 7.85 9.77 -12.03
C GLN A 36 8.16 10.67 -13.22
N GLN A 37 7.15 11.00 -14.04
CA GLN A 37 7.33 11.91 -15.17
C GLN A 37 7.77 13.31 -14.72
N LYS A 38 7.17 13.83 -13.64
CA LYS A 38 7.51 15.13 -13.07
C LYS A 38 8.95 15.17 -12.54
N ILE A 39 9.40 14.10 -11.88
CA ILE A 39 10.80 13.97 -11.45
C ILE A 39 11.74 14.00 -12.65
N GLN A 40 11.44 13.24 -13.71
CA GLN A 40 12.26 13.22 -14.94
C GLN A 40 12.33 14.59 -15.64
N GLN A 41 11.31 15.44 -15.46
CA GLN A 41 11.28 16.81 -15.97
C GLN A 41 12.00 17.82 -15.06
N GLY A 42 12.55 17.39 -13.91
CA GLY A 42 13.19 18.26 -12.92
C GLY A 42 12.22 18.91 -11.92
N LEU A 43 10.92 18.59 -11.99
CA LEU A 43 9.88 19.07 -11.07
C LEU A 43 9.84 18.18 -9.80
N LEU A 44 10.94 18.18 -9.04
CA LEU A 44 11.18 17.23 -7.94
C LEU A 44 10.12 17.33 -6.83
N ARG A 45 9.71 18.56 -6.46
CA ARG A 45 8.72 18.76 -5.40
C ARG A 45 7.35 18.20 -5.78
N GLU A 46 6.83 18.59 -6.94
CA GLU A 46 5.53 18.10 -7.45
C GLU A 46 5.56 16.58 -7.62
N GLY A 47 6.66 16.04 -8.15
CA GLY A 47 6.81 14.61 -8.32
C GLY A 47 6.83 13.84 -6.99
N PHE A 48 7.48 14.39 -5.97
CA PHE A 48 7.50 13.80 -4.63
C PHE A 48 6.13 13.86 -3.93
N GLU A 49 5.40 14.97 -4.06
CA GLU A 49 4.03 15.11 -3.54
C GLU A 49 3.10 14.06 -4.16
N LEU A 50 3.20 13.84 -5.49
CA LEU A 50 2.42 12.81 -6.19
C LEU A 50 2.78 11.37 -5.79
N ILE A 51 4.07 11.07 -5.62
CA ILE A 51 4.51 9.73 -5.16
C ILE A 51 4.05 9.48 -3.73
N SER A 52 4.08 10.50 -2.86
CA SER A 52 3.58 10.39 -1.49
C SER A 52 2.09 10.09 -1.44
N GLU A 53 1.29 10.72 -2.32
CA GLU A 53 -0.14 10.44 -2.41
C GLU A 53 -0.41 9.03 -2.94
N ALA A 54 0.34 8.58 -3.94
CA ALA A 54 0.29 7.20 -4.43
C ALA A 54 0.60 6.19 -3.30
N HIS A 55 1.63 6.46 -2.50
CA HIS A 55 2.01 5.64 -1.35
C HIS A 55 0.88 5.55 -0.30
N ASN A 56 0.21 6.67 0.00
CA ASN A 56 -0.92 6.70 0.93
C ASN A 56 -2.08 5.83 0.42
N LEU A 57 -2.46 5.97 -0.86
CA LEU A 57 -3.53 5.18 -1.45
C LEU A 57 -3.21 3.67 -1.47
N LEU A 58 -1.98 3.30 -1.80
CA LEU A 58 -1.54 1.89 -1.79
C LEU A 58 -1.60 1.28 -0.38
N ASN A 59 -1.21 2.05 0.65
CA ASN A 59 -1.32 1.60 2.04
C ASN A 59 -2.77 1.36 2.46
N ASN A 60 -3.71 2.21 2.02
CA ASN A 60 -5.14 2.05 2.36
C ASN A 60 -5.78 0.84 1.65
N VAL A 61 -5.31 0.46 0.46
CA VAL A 61 -5.90 -0.64 -0.33
C VAL A 61 -5.25 -1.99 -0.03
N TYR A 62 -3.92 -2.04 0.05
CA TYR A 62 -3.18 -3.30 0.19
C TYR A 62 -2.57 -3.52 1.57
N GLY A 63 -2.42 -2.48 2.39
CA GLY A 63 -1.70 -2.52 3.65
C GLY A 63 -0.18 -2.58 3.48
N PRO A 64 0.59 -2.26 4.55
CA PRO A 64 2.02 -1.91 4.49
C PRO A 64 2.96 -3.03 4.01
N MET A 65 2.50 -4.28 3.98
CA MET A 65 3.31 -5.44 3.59
C MET A 65 3.21 -5.78 2.10
N HIS A 66 2.41 -5.04 1.33
CA HIS A 66 2.21 -5.36 -0.08
C HIS A 66 3.45 -5.00 -0.93
N PRO A 67 3.92 -5.89 -1.82
CA PRO A 67 5.14 -5.66 -2.62
C PRO A 67 5.14 -4.36 -3.42
N GLU A 68 3.96 -3.90 -3.84
CA GLU A 68 3.87 -2.68 -4.66
C GLU A 68 4.16 -1.39 -3.88
N ILE A 69 4.11 -1.42 -2.55
CA ILE A 69 4.43 -0.27 -1.71
C ILE A 69 5.90 0.12 -1.82
N SER A 70 6.80 -0.86 -2.04
CA SER A 70 8.23 -0.60 -2.17
C SER A 70 8.57 0.24 -3.40
N MET A 71 7.67 0.35 -4.38
CA MET A 71 7.91 1.18 -5.57
C MET A 71 7.84 2.68 -5.26
N CYS A 72 7.19 3.07 -4.16
CA CYS A 72 7.03 4.46 -3.75
C CYS A 72 8.07 4.93 -2.70
N LEU A 73 9.02 4.06 -2.31
CA LEU A 73 10.11 4.34 -1.37
C LEU A 73 11.42 4.60 -2.12
#